data_AF-A0A0W7YG07-F1
#
_entry.id   AF-A0A0W7YG07-F1
#
_cell.length_a   1.000
_cell.length_b   1.000
_cell.length_c   1.000
_cell.angle_alpha   90.00
_cell.angle_beta   90.00
_cell.angle_gamma   90.00
#
_symmetry.space_group_name_H-M   'P 1'
#
loop_
_entity.id
_entity.type
_entity.pdbx_description
1 polymer ?
#
loop_
_entity_poly.entity_id
_entity_poly.type
_entity_poly.pdbx_seq_one_letter_code
_entity_poly.pdbx_strand_id
1 'polypeptide(L)'
;MKRINEQAGFTLIEMLIVLLIISILILITIPNVTKHFATIDEKGCKAYISMVQGQVEAYRVDFMTYPTLDDLVMKGYLKEHETTCPNKAEIVITNEGEVRLANADLETGSNS
;
A
#
# COMPACT_ATOMS: atom_id res chain seq x y z
N MET A 1 -37.56 -45.88 -33.08
CA MET A 1 -37.96 -44.92 -32.02
C MET A 1 -36.87 -43.86 -31.92
N LYS A 2 -37.13 -42.63 -32.39
CA LYS A 2 -36.12 -41.56 -32.48
C LYS A 2 -36.30 -40.64 -31.27
N ARG A 3 -35.37 -40.69 -30.31
CA ARG A 3 -35.39 -39.81 -29.12
C ARG A 3 -34.90 -38.43 -29.55
N ILE A 4 -35.75 -37.42 -29.42
CA ILE A 4 -35.36 -36.02 -29.60
C ILE A 4 -34.68 -35.62 -28.29
N ASN A 5 -33.38 -35.37 -28.33
CA ASN A 5 -32.66 -34.79 -27.20
C ASN A 5 -32.91 -33.28 -27.22
N GLU A 6 -33.78 -32.80 -26.35
CA GLU A 6 -33.97 -31.38 -26.09
C GLU A 6 -32.74 -30.86 -25.34
N GLN A 7 -31.86 -30.16 -26.05
CA GLN A 7 -30.78 -29.42 -25.43
C GLN A 7 -31.39 -28.12 -24.87
N ALA A 8 -31.65 -28.09 -23.56
CA ALA A 8 -32.02 -26.86 -22.86
C ALA A 8 -30.82 -25.89 -22.94
N GLY A 9 -30.88 -24.98 -23.91
CA GLY A 9 -29.82 -24.02 -24.18
C GLY A 9 -29.95 -22.77 -23.31
N PHE A 10 -28.81 -22.32 -22.80
CA PHE A 10 -28.61 -21.03 -22.14
C PHE A 10 -29.23 -19.91 -22.96
N THR A 11 -30.18 -19.16 -22.40
CA THR A 11 -30.83 -18.08 -23.15
C THR A 11 -29.97 -16.81 -23.14
N LEU A 12 -30.13 -15.94 -24.14
CA LEU A 12 -29.48 -14.62 -24.12
C LEU A 12 -29.89 -13.80 -22.90
N ILE A 13 -31.14 -13.94 -22.46
CA ILE A 13 -31.68 -13.29 -21.26
C ILE A 13 -30.92 -13.74 -20.01
N GLU A 14 -30.57 -15.02 -19.93
CA GLU A 14 -29.84 -15.60 -18.80
C GLU A 14 -28.43 -15.02 -18.68
N MET A 15 -27.72 -14.83 -19.81
CA MET A 15 -26.43 -14.14 -19.79
C MET A 15 -26.56 -12.65 -19.44
N LEU A 16 -27.63 -11.97 -19.86
CA LEU A 16 -27.88 -10.56 -19.52
C LEU A 16 -28.09 -10.37 -18.01
N ILE A 17 -28.89 -11.25 -17.38
CA ILE A 17 -29.13 -11.20 -15.94
C ILE A 17 -27.84 -11.48 -15.16
N VAL A 18 -27.02 -12.43 -15.62
CA VAL A 18 -25.72 -12.72 -15.00
C VAL A 18 -24.78 -11.51 -15.03
N LEU A 19 -24.64 -10.85 -16.20
CA LEU A 19 -23.80 -9.65 -16.31
C LEU A 19 -24.33 -8.50 -15.45
N LEU A 20 -25.65 -8.33 -15.37
CA LEU A 20 -26.28 -7.35 -14.49
C LEU A 20 -25.92 -7.60 -13.02
N ILE A 21 -26.05 -8.84 -12.54
CA ILE A 21 -25.71 -9.19 -11.16
C ILE A 21 -24.22 -8.96 -10.89
N ILE A 22 -23.32 -9.41 -11.77
CA ILE A 22 -21.87 -9.23 -11.61
C ILE A 22 -21.51 -7.74 -11.53
N SER A 23 -22.15 -6.89 -12.35
CA SER A 23 -21.90 -5.43 -12.32
C SER A 23 -22.24 -4.80 -10.97
N ILE A 24 -23.36 -5.19 -10.36
CA ILE A 24 -23.79 -4.71 -9.04
C ILE A 24 -22.82 -5.20 -7.95
N LEU A 25 -22.39 -6.46 -8.02
CA LEU A 25 -21.43 -7.03 -7.07
C LEU A 25 -20.08 -6.29 -7.11
N ILE A 26 -19.58 -5.94 -8.30
CA ILE A 26 -18.34 -5.17 -8.46
C ILE A 26 -18.47 -3.77 -7.84
N LEU A 27 -19.59 -3.07 -8.07
CA LEU A 27 -19.83 -1.73 -7.51
C LEU A 27 -19.84 -1.73 -5.97
N ILE A 28 -20.37 -2.78 -5.34
CA ILE A 28 -20.37 -2.93 -3.88
C ILE A 28 -18.98 -3.36 -3.36
N THR A 29 -18.26 -4.17 -4.13
CA THR A 29 -16.96 -4.74 -3.71
C THR A 29 -15.83 -3.72 -3.77
N ILE A 30 -15.73 -2.92 -4.84
CA ILE A 30 -14.66 -1.93 -5.03
C ILE A 30 -14.49 -0.97 -3.82
N PRO A 31 -15.53 -0.27 -3.33
CA PRO A 31 -15.36 0.70 -2.24
C PRO A 31 -14.99 0.07 -0.90
N ASN A 32 -15.29 -1.22 -0.71
CA ASN A 32 -14.90 -1.96 0.49
C ASN A 32 -13.42 -2.37 0.43
N VAL A 33 -12.97 -2.83 -0.74
CA VAL A 33 -11.58 -3.27 -0.97
C VAL A 33 -10.59 -2.11 -0.94
N THR A 34 -10.93 -0.93 -1.48
CA THR A 34 -10.02 0.24 -1.47
C THR A 34 -9.67 0.73 -0.06
N LYS A 35 -10.57 0.62 0.91
CA LYS A 35 -10.27 0.98 2.31
C LYS A 35 -9.22 0.09 2.94
N HIS A 36 -9.22 -1.21 2.59
CA HIS A 36 -8.21 -2.15 3.08
C HIS A 36 -6.82 -1.85 2.51
N PHE A 37 -6.72 -1.39 1.26
CA PHE A 37 -5.44 -1.00 0.68
C PHE A 37 -4.81 0.20 1.38
N ALA A 38 -5.59 1.26 1.67
CA ALA A 38 -5.07 2.42 2.39
C ALA A 38 -4.53 2.06 3.79
N THR A 39 -5.24 1.22 4.54
CA THR A 39 -4.76 0.74 5.85
C THR A 39 -3.52 -0.15 5.74
N ILE A 40 -3.38 -0.92 4.66
CA ILE A 40 -2.18 -1.73 4.41
C ILE A 40 -0.99 -0.81 4.10
N ASP A 41 -1.19 0.24 3.30
CA ASP A 41 -0.13 1.18 2.96
C ASP A 41 0.37 1.95 4.20
N GLU A 42 -0.55 2.36 5.09
CA GLU A 42 -0.21 3.01 6.37
C GLU A 42 0.60 2.07 7.27
N LYS A 43 0.15 0.81 7.44
CA LYS A 43 0.87 -0.19 8.25
C LYS A 43 2.23 -0.53 7.64
N GLY A 44 2.31 -0.65 6.32
CA GLY A 44 3.54 -0.87 5.59
C GLY A 44 4.52 0.29 5.79
N CYS A 45 4.03 1.53 5.75
CA CYS A 45 4.83 2.71 6.00
C CYS A 45 5.32 2.79 7.46
N LYS A 46 4.47 2.46 8.44
CA LYS A 46 4.90 2.38 9.86
C LYS A 46 5.99 1.34 10.09
N ALA A 47 5.86 0.17 9.46
CA ALA A 47 6.89 -0.87 9.52
C ALA A 47 8.19 -0.40 8.85
N TYR A 48 8.08 0.31 7.73
CA TYR A 48 9.21 0.90 7.02
C TYR A 48 9.94 1.95 7.87
N ILE A 49 9.22 2.88 8.50
CA ILE A 49 9.81 3.85 9.46
C ILE A 49 10.58 3.12 10.57
N SER A 50 10.00 2.06 11.14
CA SER A 50 10.65 1.28 12.20
C SER A 50 11.91 0.58 11.71
N MET A 51 11.92 0.08 10.47
CA MET A 51 13.11 -0.50 9.84
C MET A 51 14.21 0.55 9.65
N VAL A 52 13.87 1.70 9.08
CA VAL A 52 14.82 2.80 8.86
C VAL A 52 15.35 3.34 10.19
N GLN A 53 14.52 3.43 11.22
CA GLN A 53 14.94 3.80 12.57
C GLN A 53 16.02 2.85 13.12
N GLY A 54 15.89 1.54 12.86
CA GLY A 54 16.92 0.57 13.18
C GLY A 54 18.22 0.79 12.42
N GLN A 55 18.15 1.21 11.15
CA GLN A 55 19.33 1.54 10.34
C GLN A 55 20.02 2.82 10.81
N VAL A 56 19.24 3.85 11.17
CA VAL A 56 19.74 5.09 11.79
C VAL A 56 20.49 4.78 13.08
N GLU A 57 19.93 3.91 13.91
CA GLU A 57 20.57 3.50 15.16
C GLU A 57 21.83 2.68 14.91
N ALA A 58 21.83 1.78 13.92
CA ALA A 58 23.03 1.04 13.53
C ALA A 58 24.16 1.98 13.06
N TYR A 59 23.83 2.96 12.22
CA TYR A 59 24.78 3.98 11.80
C TYR A 59 25.31 4.78 13.00
N ARG A 60 24.45 5.12 13.96
CA ARG A 60 24.83 5.83 15.18
C ARG A 60 25.83 5.03 16.01
N VAL A 61 25.69 3.71 16.08
CA VAL A 61 26.65 2.83 16.77
C VAL A 61 28.02 2.87 16.08
N ASP A 62 28.05 2.90 14.75
CA ASP A 62 29.30 2.83 13.98
C ASP A 62 30.03 4.19 13.89
N PHE A 63 29.29 5.30 13.77
CA PHE A 63 29.84 6.63 13.50
C PHE A 63 29.60 7.65 14.61
N MET A 64 28.91 7.27 15.70
CA MET A 64 28.53 8.15 16.82
C MET A 64 27.81 9.45 16.42
N THR A 65 27.19 9.45 15.24
CA THR A 65 26.51 10.60 14.63
C THR A 65 25.19 10.15 14.04
N TYR A 66 24.21 11.06 13.98
CA TYR A 66 22.95 10.77 13.30
C TYR A 66 23.13 10.97 11.79
N PRO A 67 22.81 9.97 10.96
CA PRO A 67 22.93 10.06 9.51
C PRO A 67 21.80 10.88 8.91
N THR A 68 22.08 11.50 7.76
CA THR A 68 21.05 11.93 6.83
C THR A 68 20.55 10.75 5.97
N LEU A 69 19.46 10.96 5.22
CA LEU A 69 18.95 9.91 4.33
C LEU A 69 19.99 9.53 3.25
N ASP A 70 20.75 10.52 2.77
CA ASP A 70 21.83 10.30 1.80
C ASP A 70 23.00 9.51 2.40
N ASP A 71 23.34 9.74 3.68
CA ASP A 71 24.40 8.99 4.37
C ASP A 71 24.06 7.50 4.47
N LEU A 72 22.79 7.17 4.75
CA LEU A 72 22.32 5.79 4.81
C LEU A 72 22.40 5.10 3.44
N VAL A 73 22.09 5.82 2.35
CA VAL A 73 22.19 5.30 0.98
C VAL A 73 23.66 5.10 0.59
N MET A 74 24.49 6.13 0.81
CA MET A 74 25.91 6.11 0.46
C MET A 74 26.69 5.03 1.22
N LYS A 75 26.33 4.75 2.48
CA LYS A 75 26.95 3.70 3.30
C LYS A 75 26.28 2.33 3.13
N GLY A 76 25.22 2.23 2.32
CA GLY A 76 24.56 0.96 1.99
C GLY A 76 23.63 0.41 3.08
N TYR A 77 23.22 1.22 4.05
CA TYR A 77 22.16 0.86 5.01
C TYR A 77 20.76 0.93 4.38
N LEU A 78 20.60 1.72 3.30
CA LEU A 78 19.40 1.80 2.47
C LEU A 78 19.76 1.65 0.99
N LYS A 79 18.83 1.11 0.19
CA LYS A 79 18.97 1.09 -1.27
C LYS A 79 18.47 2.41 -1.85
N GLU A 80 19.10 2.89 -2.93
CA GLU A 80 18.75 4.17 -3.60
C GLU A 80 17.27 4.30 -3.99
N HIS A 81 16.56 3.18 -4.21
CA HIS A 81 15.16 3.16 -4.66
C HIS A 81 14.17 2.86 -3.52
N GLU A 82 14.66 2.70 -2.29
CA GLU A 82 13.88 2.45 -1.09
C GLU A 82 14.03 3.69 -0.17
N THR A 83 13.53 4.84 -0.60
CA THR A 83 13.53 6.10 0.19
C THR A 83 12.12 6.63 0.46
N THR A 84 11.11 6.00 -0.13
CA THR A 84 9.70 6.41 -0.02
C THR A 84 8.86 5.28 0.55
N CYS A 85 7.87 5.62 1.36
CA CYS A 85 6.90 4.66 1.85
C CYS A 85 6.00 4.08 0.72
N PRO A 86 5.34 2.94 0.94
CA PRO A 86 4.37 2.35 -0.01
C PRO A 86 3.23 3.30 -0.41
N ASN A 87 2.83 4.20 0.49
CA ASN A 87 1.84 5.26 0.24
C ASN A 87 2.42 6.48 -0.53
N LYS A 88 3.67 6.41 -1.02
CA LYS A 88 4.43 7.51 -1.65
C LYS A 88 4.75 8.68 -0.72
N ALA A 89 4.57 8.53 0.59
CA ALA A 89 5.02 9.54 1.54
C ALA A 89 6.56 9.53 1.64
N GLU A 90 7.15 10.72 1.61
CA GLU A 90 8.57 10.91 1.86
C GLU A 90 8.85 10.80 3.36
N ILE A 91 10.01 10.22 3.70
CA ILE A 91 10.51 10.16 5.08
C ILE A 91 11.67 11.13 5.26
N VAL A 92 11.75 11.73 6.45
CA VAL A 92 12.83 12.60 6.87
C VAL A 92 13.43 12.09 8.17
N ILE A 93 14.73 12.29 8.34
CA ILE A 93 15.45 11.97 9.56
C ILE A 93 15.75 13.30 10.25
N THR A 94 15.28 13.46 11.49
CA THR A 94 15.54 14.68 12.26
C THR A 94 16.96 14.68 12.82
N ASN A 95 17.43 15.84 13.30
CA ASN A 95 18.77 15.96 13.90
C ASN A 95 18.92 15.18 15.21
N GLU A 96 17.80 14.74 15.79
CA GLU A 96 17.73 13.89 16.97
C GLU A 96 17.75 12.39 16.62
N GLY A 97 17.79 12.04 15.33
CA GLY A 97 17.80 10.66 14.85
C GLY A 97 16.44 9.99 14.78
N GLU A 98 15.35 10.75 14.83
CA GLU A 98 14.00 10.22 14.67
C GLU A 98 13.59 10.20 13.20
N VAL A 99 13.08 9.06 12.73
CA VAL A 99 12.52 8.92 11.37
C VAL A 99 11.04 9.30 11.39
N ARG A 100 10.67 10.31 10.61
CA ARG A 100 9.29 10.83 10.51
C ARG A 100 8.84 10.97 9.06
N LEU A 101 7.54 11.08 8.85
CA LEU A 101 6.99 11.42 7.53
C LEU A 101 7.15 12.93 7.27
N ALA A 102 7.64 13.29 6.09
CA ALA A 102 7.76 14.67 5.63
C ALA A 102 6.39 15.38 5.57
N ASN A 103 5.34 14.61 5.28
CA ASN A 103 3.98 15.09 5.05
C ASN A 103 3.04 14.88 6.25
N ALA A 104 3.57 14.68 7.47
CA ALA A 104 2.76 14.43 8.66
C ALA A 104 1.76 15.55 9.01
N ASP A 105 1.84 16.72 8.37
CA ASP A 105 0.96 17.86 8.60
C ASP A 105 -0.27 17.94 7.67
N LEU A 106 -0.51 16.97 6.77
CA LEU A 106 -1.62 17.05 5.80
C LEU A 106 -2.64 15.90 5.80
N GLU A 107 -2.55 14.92 6.70
CA GLU A 107 -3.55 13.83 6.78
C GLU A 107 -4.54 13.97 7.97
N THR A 108 -4.88 15.20 8.34
CA THR A 108 -6.16 15.48 9.03
C THR A 108 -7.19 16.04 8.04
N GLY A 109 -7.56 15.24 7.04
CA GLY A 109 -8.57 15.68 6.07
C GLY A 109 -8.98 14.64 5.05
N SER A 110 -9.74 13.62 5.45
CA SER A 110 -10.59 12.71 4.63
C SER A 110 -10.86 11.45 5.47
N ASN A 111 -12.03 11.15 6.05
CA ASN A 111 -13.40 11.50 5.74
C ASN A 111 -14.28 11.46 7.00
N SER A 112 -15.11 12.50 7.18
CA SER A 112 -16.54 12.34 7.49
C SER A 112 -17.31 12.26 6.18
#